data_AF-A0A0J5T1Q8-F1
#
_entry.id   AF-A0A0J5T1Q8-F1
#
_cell.length_a   1.000
_cell.length_b   1.000
_cell.length_c   1.000
_cell.angle_alpha   90.00
_cell.angle_beta   90.00
_cell.angle_gamma   90.00
#
_symmetry.space_group_name_H-M   'P 1'
#
loop_
_entity.id
_entity.type
_entity.pdbx_description
1 polymer ?
#
loop_
_entity_poly.entity_id
_entity_poly.type
_entity_poly.pdbx_seq_one_letter_code
_entity_poly.pdbx_strand_id
1 'polypeptide(L)'
;MRSISLSLPLAAALWSSAVTGASADFVIADAIATPKLCAGTNCIDGEVYGTEQIKVKGISPRLSFDDLSSNTGGYPFHDWQLLVNDADQFGRNLFAVNNLTLNRMPFAIEGAAPTNALYVAGDGNIGIGTALPASRLHIASPAFPGMKFDQTSAGGRTPYTWDMYGYEFELPC
;
A
#
# COMPACT_ATOMS: atom_id res chain seq x y z
N MET A 1 48.23 -72.60 16.94
CA MET A 1 46.75 -72.57 16.95
C MET A 1 46.36 -71.11 16.70
N ARG A 2 45.94 -70.72 15.48
CA ARG A 2 44.51 -70.51 15.06
C ARG A 2 43.70 -69.84 16.19
N SER A 3 43.08 -68.67 16.07
CA SER A 3 42.21 -68.11 15.00
C SER A 3 41.89 -66.62 15.33
N ILE A 4 41.98 -65.66 14.40
CA ILE A 4 40.92 -65.05 13.54
C ILE A 4 39.89 -64.16 14.27
N SER A 5 39.57 -63.03 13.60
CA SER A 5 38.39 -62.13 13.68
C SER A 5 38.59 -60.85 14.53
N LEU A 6 38.11 -59.65 14.18
CA LEU A 6 37.44 -59.12 12.97
C LEU A 6 37.61 -57.58 12.97
N SER A 7 37.57 -57.00 11.78
CA SER A 7 37.60 -55.57 11.41
C SER A 7 36.57 -54.66 12.09
N LEU A 8 36.86 -53.35 12.15
CA LEU A 8 35.99 -52.30 11.61
C LEU A 8 36.79 -50.99 11.40
N PRO A 9 36.72 -50.32 10.23
CA PRO A 9 37.28 -48.98 10.10
C PRO A 9 36.31 -47.97 10.73
N LEU A 10 36.80 -47.13 11.63
CA LEU A 10 36.01 -46.05 12.22
C LEU A 10 35.90 -44.92 11.19
N ALA A 11 34.85 -44.95 10.36
CA ALA A 11 34.48 -43.82 9.52
C ALA A 11 33.90 -42.71 10.41
N ALA A 12 34.69 -41.67 10.67
CA ALA A 12 34.20 -40.45 11.29
C ALA A 12 33.34 -39.69 10.27
N ALA A 13 32.02 -39.93 10.33
CA ALA A 13 31.06 -39.07 9.65
C ALA A 13 31.11 -37.69 10.34
N LEU A 14 31.74 -36.71 9.69
CA LEU A 14 31.54 -35.30 10.01
C LEU A 14 30.14 -34.93 9.54
N TRP A 15 29.18 -35.01 10.46
CA TRP A 15 27.86 -34.42 10.26
C TRP A 15 28.08 -32.90 10.23
N SER A 16 28.07 -32.31 9.04
CA SER A 16 27.89 -30.86 8.94
C SER A 16 26.50 -30.58 9.47
N SER A 17 26.42 -30.05 10.68
CA SER A 17 25.20 -29.41 11.16
C SER A 17 24.88 -28.35 10.14
N ALA A 18 23.73 -28.48 9.45
CA ALA A 18 23.19 -27.37 8.70
C ALA A 18 23.06 -26.22 9.71
N VAL A 19 23.84 -25.16 9.52
CA VAL A 19 23.62 -23.90 10.23
C VAL A 19 22.28 -23.40 9.73
N THR A 20 21.21 -23.73 10.43
CA THR A 20 19.97 -22.97 10.32
C THR A 20 20.31 -21.61 10.89
N GLY A 21 20.53 -20.62 10.03
CA GLY A 21 20.74 -19.25 10.47
C GLY A 21 19.57 -18.85 11.38
N ALA A 22 19.85 -18.65 12.67
CA ALA A 22 18.87 -18.07 13.57
C ALA A 22 18.72 -16.59 13.16
N SER A 23 17.53 -16.19 12.71
CA SER A 23 17.20 -14.76 12.67
C SER A 23 16.90 -14.33 14.10
N ALA A 24 17.88 -13.69 14.76
CA ALA A 24 17.59 -13.00 16.00
C ALA A 24 16.66 -11.81 15.68
N ASP A 25 15.58 -11.66 16.46
CA ASP A 25 14.83 -10.41 16.47
C ASP A 25 15.71 -9.33 17.10
N PHE A 26 15.91 -8.22 16.39
CA PHE A 26 16.69 -7.10 16.86
C PHE A 26 15.75 -5.93 17.11
N VAL A 27 15.32 -5.79 18.37
CA VAL A 27 14.54 -4.63 18.82
C VAL A 27 15.51 -3.50 19.13
N ILE A 28 15.59 -2.53 18.23
CA ILE A 28 16.37 -1.30 18.42
C ILE A 28 15.48 -0.28 19.10
N ALA A 29 15.88 0.22 20.27
CA ALA A 29 15.13 1.27 20.97
C ALA A 29 15.00 2.54 20.11
N ASP A 30 16.11 2.98 19.52
CA ASP A 30 16.16 4.08 18.55
C ASP A 30 17.14 3.73 17.43
N ALA A 31 16.69 3.77 16.18
CA ALA A 31 17.51 3.49 15.01
C ALA A 31 17.64 4.73 14.12
N ILE A 32 18.87 5.22 13.96
CA ILE A 32 19.21 6.16 12.89
C ILE A 32 19.91 5.37 11.79
N ALA A 33 19.18 5.06 10.72
CA ALA A 33 19.74 4.41 9.55
C ALA A 33 20.40 5.46 8.64
N THR A 34 21.71 5.69 8.80
CA THR A 34 22.50 6.53 7.90
C THR A 34 23.39 5.66 7.00
N PRO A 35 23.29 5.74 5.65
CA PRO A 35 22.53 6.74 4.89
C PRO A 35 21.12 6.31 4.48
N LYS A 36 20.81 5.00 4.42
CA LYS A 36 19.59 4.46 3.81
C LYS A 36 19.12 3.19 4.52
N LEU A 37 17.82 2.90 4.43
CA LEU A 37 17.18 1.73 5.05
C LEU A 37 16.48 0.87 4.00
N CYS A 38 16.68 -0.46 4.06
CA CYS A 38 15.82 -1.42 3.39
C CYS A 38 15.13 -2.28 4.46
N ALA A 39 13.81 -2.39 4.37
CA ALA A 39 12.99 -3.20 5.25
C ALA A 39 12.23 -4.28 4.46
N GLY A 40 12.24 -5.50 4.96
CA GLY A 40 11.50 -6.64 4.41
C GLY A 40 12.39 -7.79 3.91
N THR A 41 11.76 -8.94 3.69
CA THR A 41 12.46 -10.23 3.45
C THR A 41 13.19 -10.30 2.10
N ASN A 42 12.90 -9.37 1.19
CA ASN A 42 13.55 -9.28 -0.12
C ASN A 42 14.67 -8.22 -0.17
N CYS A 43 15.09 -7.68 0.98
CA CYS A 43 16.30 -6.87 1.09
C CYS A 43 17.56 -7.76 0.96
N ILE A 44 18.62 -7.24 0.34
CA ILE A 44 19.89 -7.91 0.12
C ILE A 44 21.06 -7.13 0.75
N ASP A 45 22.17 -7.80 1.02
CA ASP A 45 23.42 -7.10 1.33
C ASP A 45 23.94 -6.37 0.07
N GLY A 46 24.44 -5.15 0.27
CA GLY A 46 24.82 -4.27 -0.85
C GLY A 46 23.65 -3.69 -1.64
N GLU A 47 22.49 -3.43 -1.00
CA GLU A 47 21.34 -2.78 -1.65
C GLU A 47 21.75 -1.54 -2.46
N VAL A 48 21.29 -1.49 -3.71
CA VAL A 48 21.47 -0.31 -4.57
C VAL A 48 20.26 0.59 -4.41
N TYR A 49 20.50 1.86 -4.13
CA TYR A 49 19.47 2.87 -3.97
C TYR A 49 19.65 3.97 -5.02
N GLY A 50 18.54 4.44 -5.59
CA GLY A 50 18.52 5.67 -6.38
C GLY A 50 18.44 6.86 -5.45
N THR A 51 17.44 7.71 -5.65
CA THR A 51 17.16 8.86 -4.77
C THR A 51 16.43 8.46 -3.48
N GLU A 52 15.96 7.22 -3.35
CA GLU A 52 15.22 6.77 -2.18
C GLU A 52 16.13 6.69 -0.94
N GLN A 53 15.57 7.08 0.20
CA GLN A 53 16.19 6.90 1.53
C GLN A 53 15.70 5.63 2.22
N ILE A 54 14.47 5.20 1.92
CA ILE A 54 13.85 4.00 2.50
C ILE A 54 13.27 3.16 1.37
N LYS A 55 13.57 1.86 1.37
CA LYS A 55 12.94 0.85 0.50
C LYS A 55 12.23 -0.19 1.35
N VAL A 56 10.98 -0.49 1.01
CA VAL A 56 10.22 -1.59 1.62
C VAL A 56 10.03 -2.66 0.55
N LYS A 57 10.61 -3.85 0.76
CA LYS A 57 10.65 -4.93 -0.25
C LYS A 57 9.98 -6.19 0.29
N GLY A 58 9.03 -6.72 -0.47
CA GLY A 58 8.28 -7.93 -0.14
C GLY A 58 7.28 -8.25 -1.24
N ILE A 59 6.62 -9.41 -1.16
CA ILE A 59 5.52 -9.78 -2.07
C ILE A 59 4.26 -8.93 -1.86
N SER A 60 4.15 -8.25 -0.71
CA SER A 60 3.04 -7.37 -0.36
C SER A 60 3.55 -6.33 0.65
N PRO A 61 4.33 -5.34 0.20
CA PRO A 61 4.92 -4.34 1.07
C PRO A 61 3.84 -3.41 1.63
N ARG A 62 3.96 -3.06 2.90
CA ARG A 62 3.01 -2.18 3.61
C ARG A 62 3.73 -1.45 4.73
N LEU A 63 3.21 -0.29 5.09
CA LEU A 63 3.60 0.40 6.31
C LEU A 63 2.38 0.43 7.24
N SER A 64 2.46 -0.30 8.35
CA SER A 64 1.42 -0.34 9.37
C SER A 64 1.76 0.59 10.52
N PHE A 65 0.73 1.20 11.08
CA PHE A 65 0.74 2.01 12.29
C PHE A 65 -0.23 1.36 13.27
N ASP A 66 0.33 0.62 14.23
CA ASP A 66 -0.42 -0.06 15.29
C ASP A 66 -0.51 0.90 16.49
N ASP A 67 -1.72 1.41 16.74
CA ASP A 67 -2.01 2.31 17.85
C ASP A 67 -2.41 1.47 19.08
N LEU A 68 -1.57 1.48 20.11
CA LEU A 68 -1.79 0.70 21.33
C LEU A 68 -2.69 1.40 22.36
N SER A 69 -3.20 2.59 22.04
CA SER A 69 -4.14 3.28 22.91
C SER A 69 -5.50 2.56 22.94
N SER A 70 -6.26 2.77 24.02
CA SER A 70 -7.59 2.19 24.16
C SER A 70 -8.66 3.25 23.94
N ASN A 71 -9.82 2.82 23.44
CA ASN A 71 -11.01 3.69 23.36
C ASN A 71 -11.57 4.09 24.74
N THR A 72 -11.00 3.56 25.83
CA THR A 72 -11.35 3.94 27.20
C THR A 72 -10.62 5.23 27.55
N GLY A 73 -11.38 6.31 27.82
CA GLY A 73 -10.83 7.64 28.08
C GLY A 73 -10.83 8.60 26.88
N GLY A 74 -11.37 8.18 25.73
CA GLY A 74 -11.58 9.06 24.58
C GLY A 74 -10.34 9.34 23.73
N TYR A 75 -9.28 8.55 23.87
CA TYR A 75 -8.12 8.62 22.99
C TYR A 75 -8.48 8.13 21.58
N PRO A 76 -7.96 8.77 20.50
CA PRO A 76 -7.98 8.18 19.17
C PRO A 76 -7.24 6.83 19.21
N PHE A 77 -7.80 5.78 18.60
CA PHE A 77 -7.33 4.40 18.75
C PHE A 77 -7.35 3.63 17.41
N HIS A 78 -7.33 4.33 16.28
CA HIS A 78 -7.42 3.70 14.98
C HIS A 78 -6.05 3.29 14.45
N ASP A 79 -5.94 2.03 14.08
CA ASP A 79 -4.82 1.46 13.36
C ASP A 79 -4.94 1.80 11.89
N TRP A 80 -3.83 2.26 11.31
CA TRP A 80 -3.76 2.70 9.92
C TRP A 80 -2.68 1.95 9.17
N GLN A 81 -2.88 1.82 7.86
CA GLN A 81 -1.89 1.25 6.98
C GLN A 81 -1.81 2.03 5.68
N LEU A 82 -0.58 2.31 5.24
CA LEU A 82 -0.32 2.62 3.84
C LEU A 82 -0.25 1.30 3.10
N LEU A 83 -1.25 1.06 2.27
CA LEU A 83 -1.42 -0.16 1.49
C LEU A 83 -0.89 0.09 0.07
N VAL A 84 -0.03 -0.81 -0.40
CA VAL A 84 0.45 -0.85 -1.78
C VAL A 84 0.16 -2.23 -2.34
N ASN A 85 -0.88 -2.29 -3.18
CA ASN A 85 -1.51 -3.50 -3.72
C ASN A 85 -2.20 -4.36 -2.64
N ASP A 86 -3.29 -5.03 -3.03
CA ASP A 86 -3.88 -6.07 -2.21
C ASP A 86 -2.92 -7.29 -2.15
N ALA A 87 -2.97 -8.07 -1.06
CA ALA A 87 -2.06 -9.21 -0.86
C ALA A 87 -2.52 -10.52 -1.53
N ASP A 88 -3.79 -10.58 -1.92
CA ASP A 88 -4.42 -11.80 -2.43
C ASP A 88 -4.15 -12.02 -3.91
N GLN A 89 -4.24 -13.27 -4.35
CA GLN A 89 -4.24 -13.60 -5.77
C GLN A 89 -5.45 -12.93 -6.44
N PHE A 90 -5.22 -12.23 -7.55
CA PHE A 90 -6.22 -11.37 -8.23
C PHE A 90 -6.67 -10.15 -7.42
N GLY A 91 -5.92 -9.79 -6.38
CA GLY A 91 -6.09 -8.52 -5.66
C GLY A 91 -5.92 -7.32 -6.58
N ARG A 92 -6.40 -6.16 -6.12
CA ARG A 92 -6.29 -4.91 -6.87
C ARG A 92 -4.86 -4.37 -6.80
N ASN A 93 -4.48 -3.64 -7.86
CA ASN A 93 -3.27 -2.83 -7.84
C ASN A 93 -3.66 -1.44 -7.40
N LEU A 94 -3.16 -0.95 -6.26
CA LEU A 94 -3.56 0.35 -5.72
C LEU A 94 -2.54 0.92 -4.74
N PHE A 95 -2.63 2.22 -4.53
CA PHE A 95 -2.11 2.91 -3.35
C PHE A 95 -3.29 3.37 -2.49
N ALA A 96 -3.28 3.08 -1.20
CA ALA A 96 -4.42 3.41 -0.33
C ALA A 96 -4.04 3.74 1.12
N VAL A 97 -4.94 4.49 1.76
CA VAL A 97 -5.00 4.67 3.20
C VAL A 97 -6.06 3.71 3.72
N ASN A 98 -5.63 2.72 4.49
CA ASN A 98 -6.49 1.67 5.02
C ASN A 98 -6.63 1.80 6.54
N ASN A 99 -7.85 1.89 7.03
CA ASN A 99 -8.19 1.86 8.45
C ASN A 99 -8.44 0.41 8.85
N LEU A 100 -7.49 -0.17 9.59
CA LEU A 100 -7.53 -1.57 9.98
C LEU A 100 -8.55 -1.82 11.11
N THR A 101 -8.75 -0.84 12.00
CA THR A 101 -9.72 -0.96 13.10
C THR A 101 -11.17 -1.07 12.63
N LEU A 102 -11.54 -0.28 11.63
CA LEU A 102 -12.90 -0.23 11.08
C LEU A 102 -13.06 -1.10 9.82
N ASN A 103 -11.95 -1.68 9.32
CA ASN A 103 -11.88 -2.35 8.03
C ASN A 103 -12.47 -1.49 6.89
N ARG A 104 -11.94 -0.26 6.77
CA ARG A 104 -12.40 0.71 5.77
C ARG A 104 -11.22 1.31 5.05
N MET A 105 -11.41 1.60 3.78
CA MET A 105 -10.40 2.25 2.95
C MET A 105 -10.93 3.62 2.51
N PRO A 106 -10.76 4.68 3.31
CA PRO A 106 -11.29 6.01 2.99
C PRO A 106 -10.66 6.65 1.76
N PHE A 107 -9.48 6.21 1.33
CA PHE A 107 -8.81 6.72 0.14
C PHE A 107 -8.07 5.61 -0.59
N ALA A 108 -8.25 5.55 -1.91
CA ALA A 108 -7.56 4.62 -2.79
C ALA A 108 -7.34 5.27 -4.18
N ILE A 109 -6.17 5.02 -4.75
CA ILE A 109 -5.84 5.28 -6.15
C ILE A 109 -5.54 3.93 -6.79
N GLU A 110 -6.38 3.50 -7.73
CA GLU A 110 -6.13 2.29 -8.53
C GLU A 110 -4.88 2.50 -9.41
N GLY A 111 -4.10 1.44 -9.62
CA GLY A 111 -2.82 1.48 -10.31
C GLY A 111 -2.90 1.90 -11.77
N ALA A 112 -4.10 1.82 -12.38
CA ALA A 112 -4.37 2.28 -13.74
C ALA A 112 -5.00 3.68 -13.79
N ALA A 113 -5.14 4.40 -12.67
CA ALA A 113 -5.66 5.76 -12.66
C ALA A 113 -4.79 6.68 -13.54
N PRO A 114 -5.39 7.48 -14.45
CA PRO A 114 -4.63 8.33 -15.35
C PRO A 114 -3.94 9.47 -14.60
N THR A 115 -2.93 10.08 -15.25
CA THR A 115 -2.31 11.31 -14.76
C THR A 115 -3.37 12.40 -14.56
N ASN A 116 -3.31 13.09 -13.41
CA ASN A 116 -4.28 14.11 -13.00
C ASN A 116 -5.73 13.60 -12.83
N ALA A 117 -5.93 12.30 -12.55
CA ALA A 117 -7.24 11.76 -12.17
C ALA A 117 -7.88 12.58 -11.02
N LEU A 118 -7.10 12.91 -10.00
CA LEU A 118 -7.38 13.91 -8.99
C LEU A 118 -6.13 14.76 -8.81
N TYR A 119 -6.25 16.06 -9.01
CA TYR A 119 -5.17 17.02 -8.83
C TYR A 119 -5.62 18.12 -7.88
N VAL A 120 -4.78 18.48 -6.91
CA VAL A 120 -5.00 19.63 -6.03
C VAL A 120 -3.91 20.65 -6.32
N ALA A 121 -4.30 21.78 -6.89
CA ALA A 121 -3.39 22.85 -7.25
C ALA A 121 -2.88 23.60 -6.00
N GLY A 122 -1.77 24.33 -6.16
CA GLY A 122 -1.14 25.08 -5.06
C GLY A 122 -1.98 26.21 -4.48
N ASP A 123 -3.00 26.65 -5.21
CA ASP A 123 -4.02 27.62 -4.77
C ASP A 123 -5.25 26.93 -4.12
N GLY A 124 -5.25 25.61 -4.01
CA GLY A 124 -6.31 24.80 -3.42
C GLY A 124 -7.41 24.37 -4.38
N ASN A 125 -7.34 24.74 -5.67
CA ASN A 125 -8.33 24.31 -6.66
C ASN A 125 -8.19 22.81 -6.97
N ILE A 126 -9.31 22.12 -7.20
CA ILE A 126 -9.35 20.69 -7.51
C ILE A 126 -9.58 20.48 -9.00
N GLY A 127 -8.68 19.75 -9.65
CA GLY A 127 -8.81 19.26 -11.01
C GLY A 127 -9.17 17.78 -11.04
N ILE A 128 -10.16 17.41 -11.86
CA ILE A 128 -10.45 16.02 -12.24
C ILE A 128 -10.15 15.90 -13.73
N GLY A 129 -9.14 15.11 -14.10
CA GLY A 129 -8.66 14.99 -15.48
C GLY A 129 -7.81 16.17 -15.97
N THR A 130 -7.43 17.11 -15.10
CA THR A 130 -6.63 18.30 -15.47
C THR A 130 -5.67 18.72 -14.36
N ALA A 131 -4.47 19.17 -14.74
CA ALA A 131 -3.49 19.81 -13.85
C ALA A 131 -3.65 21.33 -13.76
N LEU A 132 -4.54 21.92 -14.57
CA LEU A 132 -4.75 23.37 -14.67
C LEU A 132 -6.22 23.70 -14.36
N PRO A 133 -6.67 23.52 -13.10
CA PRO A 133 -8.02 23.89 -12.73
C PRO A 133 -8.21 25.41 -12.84
N ALA A 134 -9.27 25.85 -13.53
CA ALA A 134 -9.58 27.27 -13.75
C ALA A 134 -10.64 27.81 -12.77
N SER A 135 -11.08 26.97 -11.83
CA SER A 135 -12.09 27.25 -10.81
C SER A 135 -11.85 26.31 -9.62
N ARG A 136 -12.58 26.51 -8.51
CA ARG A 136 -12.44 25.69 -7.29
C ARG A 136 -12.56 24.19 -7.53
N LEU A 137 -13.42 23.80 -8.49
CA LEU A 137 -13.56 22.44 -8.98
C LEU A 137 -13.67 22.48 -10.51
N HIS A 138 -12.68 21.91 -11.20
CA HIS A 138 -12.64 21.81 -12.66
C HIS A 138 -12.61 20.33 -13.07
N ILE A 139 -13.69 19.86 -13.68
CA ILE A 139 -13.77 18.53 -14.29
C ILE A 139 -13.52 18.68 -15.79
N ALA A 140 -12.41 18.13 -16.28
CA ALA A 140 -12.05 18.13 -17.69
C ALA A 140 -12.21 16.72 -18.27
N SER A 141 -12.97 16.60 -19.36
CA SER A 141 -13.21 15.35 -20.08
C SER A 141 -13.23 15.64 -21.59
N PRO A 142 -12.75 14.73 -22.46
CA PRO A 142 -12.84 14.89 -23.91
C PRO A 142 -14.28 14.99 -24.44
N ALA A 143 -15.25 14.43 -23.71
CA ALA A 143 -16.66 14.51 -24.08
C ALA A 143 -17.53 14.53 -22.81
N PHE A 144 -18.62 15.30 -22.88
CA PHE A 144 -19.69 15.36 -21.87
C PHE A 144 -19.19 15.39 -20.42
N PRO A 145 -18.33 16.35 -20.02
CA PRO A 145 -17.91 16.45 -18.62
C PRO A 145 -19.15 16.61 -17.73
N GLY A 146 -19.19 15.89 -16.62
CA GLY A 146 -20.32 15.98 -15.71
C GLY A 146 -20.08 15.36 -14.37
N MET A 147 -21.12 15.41 -13.56
CA MET A 147 -21.15 14.87 -12.21
C MET A 147 -22.45 14.12 -11.98
N LYS A 148 -22.32 12.97 -11.34
CA LYS A 148 -23.42 12.10 -10.93
C LYS A 148 -23.68 12.26 -9.46
N PHE A 149 -24.95 12.27 -9.09
CA PHE A 149 -25.42 12.30 -7.72
C PHE A 149 -26.31 11.09 -7.48
N ASP A 150 -25.93 10.27 -6.50
CA ASP A 150 -26.64 9.05 -6.12
C ASP A 150 -27.10 9.16 -4.65
N GLN A 151 -28.40 9.37 -4.45
CA GLN A 151 -29.04 9.23 -3.14
C GLN A 151 -29.29 7.74 -2.87
N THR A 152 -28.70 7.24 -1.80
CA THR A 152 -28.90 5.86 -1.31
C THR A 152 -30.07 5.80 -0.33
N SER A 153 -30.45 4.58 0.07
CA SER A 153 -31.46 4.36 1.10
C SER A 153 -30.98 4.66 2.53
N ALA A 154 -29.74 5.14 2.69
CA ALA A 154 -29.17 5.46 4.00
C ALA A 154 -30.01 6.50 4.75
N GLY A 155 -30.37 6.17 5.99
CA GLY A 155 -31.22 7.01 6.83
C GLY A 155 -32.68 7.08 6.39
N GLY A 156 -33.21 6.05 5.70
CA GLY A 156 -34.64 5.94 5.38
C GLY A 156 -35.11 6.78 4.19
N ARG A 157 -34.18 7.20 3.32
CA ARG A 157 -34.48 7.99 2.11
C ARG A 157 -34.89 7.10 0.95
N THR A 158 -35.77 7.58 0.07
CA THR A 158 -36.05 6.91 -1.21
C THR A 158 -34.85 7.07 -2.13
N PRO A 159 -34.25 5.99 -2.68
CA PRO A 159 -33.13 6.13 -3.60
C PRO A 159 -33.48 6.94 -4.85
N TYR A 160 -32.56 7.79 -5.29
CA TYR A 160 -32.72 8.59 -6.51
C TYR A 160 -31.35 8.94 -7.10
N THR A 161 -31.27 8.98 -8.43
CA THR A 161 -30.04 9.29 -9.16
C THR A 161 -30.32 10.41 -10.14
N TRP A 162 -29.43 11.40 -10.18
CA TRP A 162 -29.47 12.47 -11.17
C TRP A 162 -28.06 12.85 -11.59
N ASP A 163 -27.93 13.29 -12.83
CA ASP A 163 -26.66 13.67 -13.41
C ASP A 163 -26.72 15.10 -13.97
N MET A 164 -25.58 15.80 -13.94
CA MET A 164 -25.39 17.10 -14.58
C MET A 164 -24.23 16.98 -15.56
N TYR A 165 -24.47 17.18 -16.86
CA TYR A 165 -23.43 17.13 -17.90
C TYR A 165 -23.41 18.41 -18.72
N GLY A 166 -22.22 18.80 -19.16
CA GLY A 166 -22.05 19.76 -20.25
C GLY A 166 -22.38 19.08 -21.58
N TYR A 167 -23.15 19.76 -22.42
CA TYR A 167 -23.38 19.38 -23.81
C TYR A 167 -22.91 20.50 -24.72
N GLU A 168 -22.31 20.14 -25.84
CA GLU A 168 -22.12 21.08 -26.94
C GLU A 168 -23.35 20.99 -27.83
N PHE A 169 -24.01 22.14 -28.06
CA PHE A 169 -25.06 22.24 -29.07
C PHE A 169 -24.53 23.13 -30.19
N GLU A 170 -23.94 22.50 -31.19
CA GLU A 170 -23.67 23.16 -32.46
C GLU A 170 -25.00 23.26 -33.21
N LEU A 171 -25.53 24.48 -33.35
CA LEU A 171 -26.53 24.74 -34.38
C LEU A 171 -25.83 24.62 -35.73
N PRO A 172 -26.33 23.80 -36.68
CA PRO A 172 -25.85 23.90 -38.05
C PRO A 172 -26.17 25.32 -38.55
N CYS A 173 -25.12 26.06 -38.89
CA CYS A 173 -25.21 27.35 -39.55
C CYS A 173 -25.85 27.21 -40.94
#